data_AF-A0A9W6V4X1-F1
#
_entry.id   AF-A0A9W6V4X1-F1
#
_cell.length_a   1.000
_cell.length_b   1.000
_cell.length_c   1.000
_cell.angle_alpha   90.00
_cell.angle_beta   90.00
_cell.angle_gamma   90.00
#
_symmetry.space_group_name_H-M   'P 1'
#
loop_
_entity.id
_entity.type
_entity.pdbx_description
1 polymer ?
#
loop_
_entity_poly.entity_id
_entity_poly.type
_entity_poly.pdbx_seq_one_letter_code
_entity_poly.pdbx_strand_id
1 'polypeptide(L)'
;MRALTWHGKRDVRVDTHPDPIIKDPTDTIIKVTSTGLCGSDLHLYEVLGPFLTEGDILGHEPMGIVEEIGSAVTDLAVGDRVVIPFNVSCGDCFMCGQGLHSQCETTQVREQGMGAALFGYTKLYGGVPGGQAEYLRVPFADKLPIKVPKGPADDRFLFLSDVLPTAWQGVEYAAVPPGGTLAIIGLGPIGDMCARIAQHRGVERVIGIDLVDERLARAAARGVHTLDLRDHHGDLADAVREVTNGRGADSVIDAVGMEAHGAPVASLAQRAVGLLPDSAAEKIMRRAGVDRLEALRLAIDIVRRGGTISLVGVYGGMADPLPMLTLFDKQIQVRMGQANVHRWVPDLLPLLTDDDPLGVDTFATHKIALADAPEAYGMFQRKENGAIKVVFTP
;
A
#
# COMPACT_ATOMS: atom_id res chain seq x y z
N MET A 1 20.31 -7.34 -15.84
CA MET A 1 19.77 -6.20 -15.10
C MET A 1 20.14 -6.27 -13.63
N ARG A 2 20.24 -5.13 -12.97
CA ARG A 2 20.32 -4.97 -11.51
C ARG A 2 18.90 -4.97 -10.93
N ALA A 3 18.71 -5.66 -9.80
CA ALA A 3 17.42 -5.75 -9.13
C ALA A 3 17.59 -5.92 -7.61
N LEU A 4 16.68 -5.35 -6.82
CA LEU A 4 16.63 -5.59 -5.39
C LEU A 4 15.99 -6.96 -5.12
N THR A 5 16.73 -7.82 -4.44
CA THR A 5 16.37 -9.20 -4.14
C THR A 5 16.29 -9.45 -2.64
N TRP A 6 15.41 -10.37 -2.28
CA TRP A 6 15.29 -10.90 -0.93
C TRP A 6 16.39 -11.93 -0.63
N HIS A 7 17.09 -11.81 0.50
CA HIS A 7 18.05 -12.82 1.00
C HIS A 7 17.71 -13.38 2.38
N GLY A 8 16.63 -12.89 2.98
CA GLY A 8 16.20 -13.33 4.30
C GLY A 8 15.77 -12.15 5.15
N LYS A 9 15.35 -12.44 6.37
CA LYS A 9 14.79 -11.44 7.27
C LYS A 9 15.77 -10.28 7.47
N ARG A 10 15.31 -9.08 7.10
CA ARG A 10 16.09 -7.83 7.12
C ARG A 10 17.35 -7.82 6.23
N ASP A 11 17.44 -8.71 5.25
CA ASP A 11 18.55 -8.80 4.30
C ASP A 11 17.99 -8.74 2.88
N VAL A 12 18.14 -7.56 2.27
CA VAL A 12 17.87 -7.33 0.85
C VAL A 12 19.15 -6.81 0.20
N ARG A 13 19.38 -7.19 -1.04
CA ARG A 13 20.61 -6.83 -1.76
C ARG A 13 20.28 -6.47 -3.20
N VAL A 14 21.16 -5.72 -3.84
CA VAL A 14 21.02 -5.43 -5.26
C VAL A 14 21.92 -6.41 -6.02
N ASP A 15 21.28 -7.41 -6.60
CA ASP A 15 21.94 -8.47 -7.35
C ASP A 15 21.84 -8.25 -8.86
N THR A 16 22.58 -9.07 -9.61
CA THR A 16 22.52 -9.10 -11.07
C THR A 16 21.68 -10.30 -11.51
N HIS A 17 20.60 -10.03 -12.23
CA HIS A 17 19.71 -11.01 -12.83
C HIS A 17 19.77 -10.97 -14.36
N PRO A 18 19.41 -12.06 -15.05
CA PRO A 18 19.10 -12.00 -16.49
C PRO A 18 18.04 -10.93 -16.77
N ASP A 19 18.17 -10.25 -17.90
CA ASP A 19 17.13 -9.32 -18.36
C ASP A 19 15.82 -10.09 -18.59
N PRO A 20 14.65 -9.49 -18.27
CA PRO A 20 13.38 -10.11 -18.58
C PRO A 20 13.23 -10.30 -20.09
N ILE A 21 12.48 -11.32 -20.47
CA ILE A 21 12.11 -11.57 -21.86
C ILE A 21 10.60 -11.60 -22.00
N ILE A 22 10.09 -11.25 -23.17
CA ILE A 22 8.70 -11.49 -23.57
C ILE A 22 8.44 -13.00 -23.48
N LYS A 23 7.44 -13.42 -22.68
CA LYS A 23 7.04 -14.83 -22.60
C LYS A 23 5.74 -15.08 -23.36
N ASP A 24 4.84 -14.10 -23.32
CA ASP A 24 3.55 -14.15 -24.01
C ASP A 24 3.46 -13.02 -25.05
N PRO A 25 2.77 -13.22 -26.20
CA PRO A 25 2.60 -12.17 -27.22
C PRO A 25 1.95 -10.87 -26.72
N THR A 26 1.28 -10.91 -25.57
CA THR A 26 0.62 -9.76 -24.94
C THR A 26 1.46 -9.11 -23.84
N ASP A 27 2.71 -9.55 -23.62
CA ASP A 27 3.63 -8.94 -22.67
C ASP A 27 4.26 -7.66 -23.25
N THR A 28 4.79 -6.83 -22.35
CA THR A 28 5.76 -5.78 -22.67
C THR A 28 6.91 -5.81 -21.66
N ILE A 29 8.08 -5.33 -22.05
CA ILE A 29 9.17 -5.02 -21.12
C ILE A 29 9.27 -3.51 -21.01
N ILE A 30 9.31 -3.02 -19.78
CA ILE A 30 9.62 -1.61 -19.50
C ILE A 30 11.03 -1.49 -18.95
N LYS A 31 11.72 -0.42 -19.35
CA LYS A 31 12.86 0.11 -18.61
C LYS A 31 12.32 0.96 -17.47
N VAL A 32 12.55 0.53 -16.24
CA VAL A 32 12.06 1.23 -15.05
C VAL A 32 12.84 2.53 -14.89
N THR A 33 12.13 3.64 -14.75
CA THR A 33 12.73 4.97 -14.56
C THR A 33 12.63 5.43 -13.11
N SER A 34 11.56 5.05 -12.42
CA SER A 34 11.36 5.29 -10.99
C SER A 34 10.54 4.15 -10.37
N THR A 35 10.81 3.84 -9.11
CA THR A 35 10.09 2.78 -8.38
C THR A 35 10.01 3.08 -6.89
N GLY A 36 8.84 2.90 -6.29
CA GLY A 36 8.60 3.21 -4.88
C GLY A 36 9.06 2.14 -3.90
N LEU A 37 9.38 2.57 -2.67
CA LEU A 37 9.37 1.71 -1.49
C LEU A 37 8.02 1.87 -0.77
N CYS A 38 7.29 0.77 -0.60
CA CYS A 38 6.00 0.77 0.09
C CYS A 38 6.12 0.25 1.53
N GLY A 39 5.16 0.62 2.38
CA GLY A 39 5.06 0.03 3.72
C GLY A 39 4.81 -1.48 3.68
N SER A 40 4.11 -1.97 2.66
CA SER A 40 3.89 -3.41 2.45
C SER A 40 5.18 -4.17 2.13
N ASP A 41 6.19 -3.53 1.55
CA ASP A 41 7.52 -4.13 1.38
C ASP A 41 8.23 -4.35 2.73
N LEU A 42 7.88 -3.57 3.77
CA LEU A 42 8.40 -3.83 5.12
C LEU A 42 7.77 -5.08 5.75
N HIS A 43 6.53 -5.43 5.40
CA HIS A 43 5.95 -6.70 5.80
C HIS A 43 6.73 -7.87 5.21
N LEU A 44 7.18 -7.76 3.96
CA LEU A 44 8.13 -8.70 3.32
C LEU A 44 9.45 -8.73 4.09
N TYR A 45 9.98 -7.55 4.40
CA TYR A 45 11.25 -7.35 5.08
C TYR A 45 11.31 -7.97 6.49
N GLU A 46 10.16 -8.10 7.17
CA GLU A 46 10.06 -8.47 8.59
C GLU A 46 9.26 -9.74 8.89
N VAL A 47 8.01 -9.81 8.43
CA VAL A 47 6.99 -10.75 8.94
C VAL A 47 6.70 -11.86 7.95
N LEU A 48 6.64 -11.52 6.67
CA LEU A 48 6.20 -12.41 5.58
C LEU A 48 7.35 -13.18 4.93
N GLY A 49 8.56 -13.11 5.47
CA GLY A 49 9.73 -13.86 5.04
C GLY A 49 9.48 -15.35 4.71
N PRO A 50 8.71 -16.11 5.52
CA PRO A 50 8.41 -17.52 5.22
C PRO A 50 7.66 -17.77 3.89
N PHE A 51 7.06 -16.72 3.32
CA PHE A 51 6.35 -16.77 2.03
C PHE A 51 7.17 -16.24 0.86
N LEU A 52 8.45 -15.91 1.08
CA LEU A 52 9.42 -15.50 0.06
C LEU A 52 10.46 -16.60 -0.16
N THR A 53 11.09 -16.55 -1.32
CA THR A 53 12.25 -17.36 -1.69
C THR A 53 13.46 -16.45 -1.83
N GLU A 54 14.63 -16.90 -1.37
CA GLU A 54 15.88 -16.17 -1.64
C GLU A 54 16.03 -15.94 -3.15
N GLY A 55 16.34 -14.69 -3.54
CA GLY A 55 16.40 -14.24 -4.92
C GLY A 55 15.10 -13.67 -5.49
N ASP A 56 13.99 -13.67 -4.73
CA ASP A 56 12.75 -13.00 -5.16
C ASP A 56 13.01 -11.49 -5.36
N ILE A 57 12.66 -10.97 -6.53
CA ILE A 57 12.78 -9.54 -6.87
C ILE A 57 11.60 -8.77 -6.28
N LEU A 58 11.87 -7.74 -5.48
CA LEU A 58 10.85 -7.01 -4.71
C LEU A 58 10.32 -5.76 -5.44
N GLY A 59 9.31 -5.13 -4.83
CA GLY A 59 8.80 -3.82 -5.22
C GLY A 59 7.65 -3.87 -6.22
N HIS A 60 6.64 -3.04 -6.00
CA HIS A 60 5.38 -3.09 -6.74
C HIS A 60 4.83 -1.71 -7.10
N GLU A 61 5.70 -0.70 -7.03
CA GLU A 61 5.37 0.66 -7.41
C GLU A 61 6.24 1.19 -8.57
N PRO A 62 6.38 0.48 -9.71
CA PRO A 62 7.25 0.96 -10.78
C PRO A 62 6.50 1.82 -11.80
N MET A 63 7.25 2.73 -12.40
CA MET A 63 6.94 3.31 -13.70
C MET A 63 8.17 3.30 -14.60
N GLY A 64 7.95 3.43 -15.90
CA GLY A 64 9.05 3.33 -16.85
C GLY A 64 8.67 3.70 -18.26
N ILE A 65 9.60 3.38 -19.16
CA ILE A 65 9.47 3.54 -20.60
C ILE A 65 9.35 2.16 -21.22
N VAL A 66 8.39 1.96 -22.11
CA VAL A 66 8.24 0.72 -22.89
C VAL A 66 9.50 0.53 -23.75
N GLU A 67 10.21 -0.58 -23.53
CA GLU A 67 11.45 -0.94 -24.21
C GLU A 67 11.19 -1.99 -25.30
N GLU A 68 10.33 -2.96 -25.02
CA GLU A 68 9.96 -4.06 -25.94
C GLU A 68 8.47 -4.39 -25.82
N ILE A 69 7.84 -4.78 -26.92
CA ILE A 69 6.44 -5.21 -26.96
C ILE A 69 6.31 -6.58 -27.61
N GLY A 70 5.40 -7.40 -27.08
CA GLY A 70 5.02 -8.67 -27.69
C GLY A 70 4.26 -8.47 -29.01
N SER A 71 4.18 -9.53 -29.81
CA SER A 71 3.63 -9.47 -31.17
C SER A 71 2.11 -9.25 -31.26
N ALA A 72 1.39 -9.33 -30.13
CA ALA A 72 -0.05 -9.09 -30.05
C ALA A 72 -0.40 -7.78 -29.32
N VAL A 73 0.59 -6.97 -28.94
CA VAL A 73 0.39 -5.65 -28.31
C VAL A 73 0.02 -4.64 -29.38
N THR A 74 -1.03 -3.86 -29.14
CA THR A 74 -1.59 -2.92 -30.12
C THR A 74 -1.82 -1.51 -29.59
N ASP A 75 -1.98 -1.35 -28.28
CA ASP A 75 -2.30 -0.06 -27.64
C ASP A 75 -1.06 0.67 -27.07
N LEU A 76 0.09 -0.02 -26.99
CA LEU A 76 1.38 0.53 -26.57
C LEU A 76 2.44 0.49 -27.68
N ALA A 77 3.38 1.44 -27.61
CA ALA A 77 4.56 1.49 -28.47
C ALA A 77 5.84 1.67 -27.65
N VAL A 78 6.96 1.20 -28.19
CA VAL A 78 8.29 1.49 -27.65
C VAL A 78 8.49 3.00 -27.51
N GLY A 79 8.96 3.44 -26.34
CA GLY A 79 9.11 4.84 -25.97
C GLY A 79 7.90 5.46 -25.26
N ASP A 80 6.78 4.74 -25.13
CA ASP A 80 5.67 5.20 -24.28
C ASP A 80 6.05 5.18 -22.80
N ARG A 81 5.62 6.19 -22.04
CA ARG A 81 5.74 6.21 -20.58
C ARG A 81 4.53 5.53 -19.97
N VAL A 82 4.77 4.62 -19.03
CA VAL A 82 3.73 3.85 -18.37
C VAL A 82 3.98 3.73 -16.87
N VAL A 83 2.91 3.84 -16.09
CA VAL A 83 2.87 3.46 -14.68
C VAL A 83 2.28 2.06 -14.59
N ILE A 84 2.84 1.20 -13.76
CA ILE A 84 2.38 -0.19 -13.61
C ILE A 84 1.63 -0.33 -12.29
N PRO A 85 0.30 -0.56 -12.32
CA PRO A 85 -0.46 -0.97 -11.15
C PRO A 85 0.12 -2.21 -10.47
N PHE A 86 0.13 -2.23 -9.13
CA PHE A 86 0.64 -3.39 -8.39
C PHE A 86 -0.21 -4.66 -8.59
N ASN A 87 -1.50 -4.53 -8.94
CA ASN A 87 -2.37 -5.67 -9.26
C ASN A 87 -2.04 -6.20 -10.67
N VAL A 88 -1.59 -7.45 -10.77
CA VAL A 88 -1.48 -8.12 -12.07
C VAL A 88 -2.87 -8.50 -12.53
N SER A 89 -3.48 -7.69 -13.39
CA SER A 89 -4.90 -7.85 -13.80
C SER A 89 -5.06 -7.81 -15.32
N CYS A 90 -6.00 -8.61 -15.84
CA CYS A 90 -6.18 -8.77 -17.28
C CYS A 90 -7.05 -7.69 -17.94
N GLY A 91 -7.87 -6.98 -17.17
CA GLY A 91 -8.81 -5.97 -17.68
C GLY A 91 -10.14 -6.53 -18.20
N ASP A 92 -10.22 -7.81 -18.57
CA ASP A 92 -11.38 -8.35 -19.32
C ASP A 92 -12.26 -9.36 -18.54
N CYS A 93 -11.74 -9.99 -17.48
CA CYS A 93 -12.54 -10.96 -16.72
C CYS A 93 -13.74 -10.31 -16.00
N PHE A 94 -14.68 -11.11 -15.50
CA PHE A 94 -15.88 -10.61 -14.84
C PHE A 94 -15.55 -9.61 -13.72
N MET A 95 -14.58 -9.96 -12.86
CA MET A 95 -14.15 -9.09 -11.75
C MET A 95 -13.52 -7.79 -12.24
N CYS A 96 -12.66 -7.83 -13.26
CA CYS A 96 -12.09 -6.61 -13.84
C CYS A 96 -13.18 -5.71 -14.45
N GLY A 97 -14.17 -6.29 -15.14
CA GLY A 97 -15.32 -5.57 -15.66
C GLY A 97 -16.21 -4.91 -14.58
N GLN A 98 -16.16 -5.39 -13.33
CA GLN A 98 -16.79 -4.74 -12.17
C GLN A 98 -15.88 -3.71 -11.49
N GLY A 99 -14.67 -3.49 -12.00
CA GLY A 99 -13.66 -2.65 -11.37
C GLY A 99 -12.92 -3.30 -10.20
N LEU A 100 -13.05 -4.62 -10.00
CA LEU A 100 -12.43 -5.39 -8.91
C LEU A 100 -11.11 -6.02 -9.36
N HIS A 101 -10.15 -5.18 -9.79
CA HIS A 101 -8.87 -5.62 -10.36
C HIS A 101 -8.01 -6.43 -9.37
N SER A 102 -8.10 -6.16 -8.07
CA SER A 102 -7.44 -6.97 -7.04
C SER A 102 -8.00 -8.39 -6.94
N GLN A 103 -9.16 -8.65 -7.55
CA GLN A 103 -9.85 -9.94 -7.60
C GLN A 103 -9.89 -10.53 -9.02
N CYS A 104 -8.98 -10.09 -9.91
CA CYS A 104 -8.88 -10.59 -11.27
C CYS A 104 -8.88 -12.12 -11.33
N GLU A 105 -9.85 -12.72 -12.03
CA GLU A 105 -10.04 -14.16 -12.09
C GLU A 105 -8.94 -14.86 -12.88
N THR A 106 -8.39 -14.19 -13.90
CA THR A 106 -7.33 -14.72 -14.77
C THR A 106 -6.03 -14.93 -14.00
N THR A 107 -5.73 -14.06 -13.04
CA THR A 107 -4.47 -14.07 -12.28
C THR A 107 -4.68 -14.44 -10.81
N GLN A 108 -5.91 -14.84 -10.45
CA GLN A 108 -6.24 -15.26 -9.08
C GLN A 108 -5.40 -16.47 -8.68
N VAL A 109 -4.75 -16.36 -7.52
CA VAL A 109 -3.86 -17.38 -6.96
C VAL A 109 -4.67 -18.39 -6.15
N ARG A 110 -5.43 -19.23 -6.86
CA ARG A 110 -6.44 -20.14 -6.30
C ARG A 110 -5.86 -21.19 -5.38
N GLU A 111 -4.66 -21.68 -5.69
CA GLU A 111 -3.93 -22.65 -4.87
C GLU A 111 -3.56 -22.10 -3.49
N GLN A 112 -3.54 -20.76 -3.36
CA GLN A 112 -3.32 -20.06 -2.08
C GLN A 112 -4.61 -19.54 -1.46
N GLY A 113 -5.75 -19.62 -2.17
CA GLY A 113 -7.02 -19.02 -1.75
C GLY A 113 -6.98 -17.49 -1.72
N MET A 114 -6.08 -16.87 -2.47
CA MET A 114 -5.87 -15.42 -2.49
C MET A 114 -6.49 -14.76 -3.72
N GLY A 115 -6.46 -13.43 -3.76
CA GLY A 115 -6.89 -12.62 -4.90
C GLY A 115 -5.94 -12.71 -6.10
N ALA A 116 -5.98 -11.67 -6.94
CA ALA A 116 -5.09 -11.53 -8.09
C ALA A 116 -3.61 -11.55 -7.68
N ALA A 117 -2.75 -12.03 -8.57
CA ALA A 117 -1.30 -11.93 -8.40
C ALA A 117 -0.84 -10.47 -8.26
N LEU A 118 0.23 -10.26 -7.51
CA LEU A 118 0.83 -8.94 -7.26
C LEU A 118 2.30 -8.97 -7.68
N PHE A 119 2.79 -7.88 -8.27
CA PHE A 119 4.22 -7.72 -8.55
C PHE A 119 5.03 -7.65 -7.24
N GLY A 120 6.25 -8.16 -7.25
CA GLY A 120 7.25 -7.97 -6.19
C GLY A 120 6.81 -8.41 -4.80
N TYR A 121 5.88 -9.36 -4.71
CA TYR A 121 5.24 -9.78 -3.46
C TYR A 121 5.40 -11.28 -3.21
N THR A 122 4.81 -11.77 -2.12
CA THR A 122 4.96 -13.16 -1.69
C THR A 122 4.38 -14.19 -2.67
N LYS A 123 4.78 -15.46 -2.51
CA LYS A 123 4.18 -16.62 -3.21
C LYS A 123 2.67 -16.79 -2.94
N LEU A 124 2.13 -16.18 -1.88
CA LEU A 124 0.68 -16.14 -1.63
C LEU A 124 -0.06 -15.41 -2.76
N TYR A 125 0.62 -14.46 -3.40
CA TYR A 125 0.12 -13.65 -4.51
C TYR A 125 0.92 -13.90 -5.80
N GLY A 126 1.37 -15.15 -5.98
CA GLY A 126 1.90 -15.64 -7.26
C GLY A 126 3.41 -15.50 -7.44
N GLY A 127 4.12 -14.78 -6.56
CA GLY A 127 5.58 -14.63 -6.64
C GLY A 127 6.04 -14.02 -7.97
N VAL A 128 5.30 -13.01 -8.47
CA VAL A 128 5.63 -12.34 -9.73
C VAL A 128 6.80 -11.37 -9.47
N PRO A 129 7.87 -11.38 -10.28
CA PRO A 129 9.02 -10.47 -10.09
C PRO A 129 8.60 -9.01 -10.02
N GLY A 130 9.19 -8.27 -9.07
CA GLY A 130 8.88 -6.87 -8.81
C GLY A 130 9.65 -5.85 -9.66
N GLY A 131 9.30 -4.59 -9.46
CA GLY A 131 9.80 -3.44 -10.21
C GLY A 131 10.88 -2.62 -9.50
N GLN A 132 11.42 -3.05 -8.36
CA GLN A 132 12.68 -2.48 -7.84
C GLN A 132 13.87 -3.07 -8.60
N ALA A 133 13.92 -2.79 -9.91
CA ALA A 133 14.87 -3.34 -10.87
C ALA A 133 15.06 -2.37 -12.04
N GLU A 134 16.08 -2.58 -12.88
CA GLU A 134 16.28 -1.76 -14.09
C GLU A 134 15.24 -2.04 -15.18
N TYR A 135 14.71 -3.28 -15.24
CA TYR A 135 13.68 -3.68 -16.21
C TYR A 135 12.59 -4.53 -15.55
N LEU A 136 11.39 -4.49 -16.11
CA LEU A 136 10.25 -5.28 -15.64
C LEU A 136 9.45 -5.83 -16.82
N ARG A 137 9.14 -7.14 -16.77
CA ARG A 137 8.15 -7.75 -17.66
C ARG A 137 6.75 -7.51 -17.13
N VAL A 138 5.87 -6.99 -17.98
CA VAL A 138 4.48 -6.67 -17.64
C VAL A 138 3.53 -7.43 -18.58
N PRO A 139 2.68 -8.33 -18.07
CA PRO A 139 1.67 -9.00 -18.88
C PRO A 139 0.48 -8.09 -19.17
N PHE A 140 -0.34 -8.48 -20.15
CA PHE A 140 -1.56 -7.76 -20.54
C PHE A 140 -1.28 -6.30 -20.92
N ALA A 141 -0.26 -6.07 -21.76
CA ALA A 141 0.30 -4.76 -22.08
C ALA A 141 -0.72 -3.74 -22.61
N ASP A 142 -1.80 -4.19 -23.27
CA ASP A 142 -2.85 -3.28 -23.76
C ASP A 142 -3.82 -2.81 -22.65
N LYS A 143 -3.80 -3.42 -21.47
CA LYS A 143 -4.78 -3.14 -20.38
C LYS A 143 -4.14 -2.78 -19.05
N LEU A 144 -3.07 -3.46 -18.67
CA LEU A 144 -2.48 -3.32 -17.35
C LEU A 144 -1.72 -2.00 -17.20
N PRO A 145 -0.78 -1.63 -18.09
CA PRO A 145 -0.02 -0.38 -17.95
C PRO A 145 -0.92 0.86 -18.10
N ILE A 146 -0.73 1.84 -17.23
CA ILE A 146 -1.37 3.15 -17.35
C ILE A 146 -0.44 4.05 -18.16
N LYS A 147 -0.80 4.31 -19.42
CA LYS A 147 -0.06 5.24 -20.29
C LYS A 147 -0.19 6.68 -19.77
N VAL A 148 0.94 7.36 -19.63
CA VAL A 148 1.00 8.75 -19.13
C VAL A 148 1.72 9.67 -20.12
N PRO A 149 1.50 11.00 -20.07
CA PRO A 149 2.17 11.94 -20.96
C PRO A 149 3.69 11.96 -20.77
N LYS A 150 4.44 12.49 -21.76
CA LYS A 150 5.92 12.56 -21.72
C LYS A 150 6.50 13.49 -20.65
N GLY A 151 5.72 14.42 -20.15
CA GLY A 151 6.03 15.26 -18.99
C GLY A 151 4.80 15.34 -18.07
N PRO A 152 4.92 15.90 -16.85
CA PRO A 152 6.14 16.29 -16.12
C PRO A 152 6.94 15.06 -15.61
N ALA A 153 7.83 15.28 -14.63
CA ALA A 153 8.69 14.25 -14.04
C ALA A 153 7.92 13.04 -13.50
N ASP A 154 8.62 11.93 -13.30
CA ASP A 154 8.04 10.65 -12.90
C ASP A 154 7.16 10.73 -11.65
N ASP A 155 7.63 11.43 -10.60
CA ASP A 155 6.90 11.61 -9.33
C ASP A 155 5.44 12.05 -9.51
N ARG A 156 5.16 12.80 -10.58
CA ARG A 156 3.80 13.23 -10.91
C ARG A 156 2.85 12.06 -11.07
N PHE A 157 3.33 10.99 -11.69
CA PHE A 157 2.51 9.85 -12.10
C PHE A 157 2.85 8.57 -11.35
N LEU A 158 4.07 8.44 -10.83
CA LEU A 158 4.58 7.25 -10.15
C LEU A 158 3.57 6.68 -9.15
N PHE A 159 3.01 7.55 -8.32
CA PHE A 159 2.12 7.12 -7.23
C PHE A 159 0.76 6.58 -7.71
N LEU A 160 0.44 6.64 -9.01
CA LEU A 160 -0.69 5.89 -9.60
C LEU A 160 -0.49 4.37 -9.53
N SER A 161 0.75 3.89 -9.33
CA SER A 161 1.03 2.45 -9.21
C SER A 161 0.38 1.83 -7.98
N ASP A 162 0.22 2.62 -6.90
CA ASP A 162 -0.30 2.17 -5.60
C ASP A 162 -0.85 3.33 -4.76
N VAL A 163 0.03 4.20 -4.23
CA VAL A 163 -0.31 5.15 -3.14
C VAL A 163 -1.57 5.97 -3.41
N LEU A 164 -1.68 6.59 -4.58
CA LEU A 164 -2.83 7.42 -4.93
C LEU A 164 -4.13 6.61 -5.00
N PRO A 165 -4.23 5.54 -5.81
CA PRO A 165 -5.42 4.68 -5.82
C PRO A 165 -5.76 4.06 -4.47
N THR A 166 -4.76 3.65 -3.69
CA THR A 166 -4.97 3.06 -2.35
C THR A 166 -5.57 4.09 -1.39
N ALA A 167 -5.00 5.30 -1.36
CA ALA A 167 -5.52 6.37 -0.52
C ALA A 167 -6.90 6.87 -0.98
N TRP A 168 -7.11 6.98 -2.30
CA TRP A 168 -8.41 7.34 -2.88
C TRP A 168 -9.49 6.31 -2.53
N GLN A 169 -9.18 5.02 -2.70
CA GLN A 169 -10.07 3.94 -2.28
C GLN A 169 -10.38 4.04 -0.78
N GLY A 170 -9.38 4.32 0.06
CA GLY A 170 -9.56 4.50 1.50
C GLY A 170 -10.56 5.61 1.85
N VAL A 171 -10.41 6.78 1.22
CA VAL A 171 -11.31 7.92 1.43
C VAL A 171 -12.72 7.63 0.91
N GLU A 172 -12.85 7.06 -0.29
CA GLU A 172 -14.15 6.67 -0.85
C GLU A 172 -14.81 5.53 -0.05
N TYR A 173 -14.01 4.65 0.55
CA TYR A 173 -14.49 3.57 1.42
C TYR A 173 -14.94 4.09 2.77
N ALA A 174 -14.24 5.11 3.30
CA ALA A 174 -14.62 5.76 4.54
C ALA A 174 -16.01 6.42 4.43
N ALA A 175 -16.45 6.78 3.23
CA ALA A 175 -17.79 7.31 2.96
C ALA A 175 -18.17 8.43 3.95
N VAL A 176 -17.26 9.40 4.12
CA VAL A 176 -17.42 10.50 5.06
C VAL A 176 -18.69 11.29 4.68
N PRO A 177 -19.67 11.45 5.59
CA PRO A 177 -20.86 12.21 5.27
C PRO A 177 -20.52 13.70 5.08
N PRO A 178 -21.31 14.48 4.32
CA PRO A 178 -21.13 15.93 4.22
C PRO A 178 -21.09 16.60 5.60
N GLY A 179 -20.08 17.42 5.85
CA GLY A 179 -19.83 18.04 7.17
C GLY A 179 -19.34 17.07 8.26
N GLY A 180 -19.06 15.82 7.90
CA GLY A 180 -18.57 14.78 8.78
C GLY A 180 -17.08 14.90 9.10
N THR A 181 -16.67 14.19 10.15
CA THR A 181 -15.28 14.10 10.59
C THR A 181 -14.64 12.78 10.15
N LEU A 182 -13.45 12.87 9.57
CA LEU A 182 -12.62 11.72 9.25
C LEU A 182 -11.44 11.63 10.22
N ALA A 183 -11.26 10.48 10.88
CA ALA A 183 -10.02 10.16 11.58
C ALA A 183 -9.17 9.20 10.73
N ILE A 184 -7.85 9.40 10.71
CA ILE A 184 -6.89 8.57 9.99
C ILE A 184 -5.87 8.07 11.01
N ILE A 185 -5.82 6.76 11.20
CA ILE A 185 -4.84 6.10 12.06
C ILE A 185 -3.66 5.68 11.19
N GLY A 186 -2.48 6.18 11.54
CA GLY A 186 -1.25 6.07 10.76
C GLY A 186 -1.15 7.18 9.72
N LEU A 187 -0.07 7.94 9.77
CA LEU A 187 0.31 9.02 8.85
C LEU A 187 1.60 8.68 8.09
N GLY A 188 1.82 7.38 7.81
CA GLY A 188 2.77 6.95 6.78
C GLY A 188 2.32 7.38 5.37
N PRO A 189 2.96 6.90 4.29
CA PRO A 189 2.60 7.29 2.92
C PRO A 189 1.10 7.27 2.61
N ILE A 190 0.45 6.14 2.87
CA ILE A 190 -0.98 5.98 2.58
C ILE A 190 -1.81 6.95 3.43
N GLY A 191 -1.53 7.05 4.72
CA GLY A 191 -2.26 7.94 5.64
C GLY A 191 -2.13 9.43 5.30
N ASP A 192 -0.90 9.90 5.02
CA ASP A 192 -0.66 11.28 4.55
C ASP A 192 -1.42 11.55 3.24
N MET A 193 -1.39 10.60 2.29
CA MET A 193 -2.13 10.77 1.04
C MET A 193 -3.65 10.72 1.24
N CYS A 194 -4.16 9.87 2.15
CA CYS A 194 -5.58 9.88 2.54
C CYS A 194 -6.00 11.24 3.08
N ALA A 195 -5.17 11.88 3.92
CA ALA A 195 -5.47 13.19 4.48
C ALA A 195 -5.57 14.26 3.38
N ARG A 196 -4.64 14.26 2.43
CA ARG A 196 -4.65 15.19 1.28
C ARG A 196 -5.85 14.99 0.38
N ILE A 197 -6.16 13.73 0.04
CA ILE A 197 -7.32 13.40 -0.77
C ILE A 197 -8.60 13.77 -0.04
N ALA A 198 -8.73 13.50 1.26
CA ALA A 198 -9.89 13.87 2.04
C ALA A 198 -10.14 15.39 2.02
N GLN A 199 -9.09 16.20 2.21
CA GLN A 199 -9.18 17.66 2.09
C GLN A 199 -9.59 18.09 0.68
N HIS A 200 -9.00 17.51 -0.36
CA HIS A 200 -9.37 17.76 -1.76
C HIS A 200 -10.85 17.41 -2.03
N ARG A 201 -11.37 16.35 -1.41
CA ARG A 201 -12.77 15.91 -1.50
C ARG A 201 -13.72 16.74 -0.62
N GLY A 202 -13.23 17.78 0.06
CA GLY A 202 -14.04 18.69 0.86
C GLY A 202 -14.34 18.21 2.28
N VAL A 203 -13.57 17.25 2.81
CA VAL A 203 -13.67 16.87 4.22
C VAL A 203 -13.00 17.97 5.07
N GLU A 204 -13.83 18.78 5.73
CA GLU A 204 -13.35 19.95 6.48
C GLU A 204 -12.61 19.56 7.77
N ARG A 205 -13.01 18.46 8.42
CA ARG A 205 -12.36 17.99 9.66
C ARG A 205 -11.68 16.64 9.43
N VAL A 206 -10.37 16.70 9.26
CA VAL A 206 -9.48 15.52 9.22
C VAL A 206 -8.64 15.49 10.49
N ILE A 207 -8.72 14.38 11.23
CA ILE A 207 -7.91 14.10 12.41
C ILE A 207 -6.86 13.05 12.02
N GLY A 208 -5.57 13.37 12.17
CA GLY A 208 -4.47 12.45 11.89
C GLY A 208 -3.86 11.92 13.18
N ILE A 209 -3.70 10.61 13.31
CA ILE A 209 -3.16 9.97 14.51
C ILE A 209 -1.91 9.18 14.14
N ASP A 210 -0.77 9.50 14.74
CA ASP A 210 0.49 8.76 14.58
C ASP A 210 1.34 8.92 15.87
N LEU A 211 2.52 8.33 15.88
CA LEU A 211 3.51 8.35 16.97
C LEU A 211 4.88 8.84 16.50
N VAL A 212 5.01 9.19 15.22
CA VAL A 212 6.25 9.69 14.60
C VAL A 212 6.13 11.19 14.38
N ASP A 213 7.03 11.94 15.01
CA ASP A 213 7.05 13.41 15.01
C ASP A 213 7.00 14.00 13.60
N GLU A 214 7.83 13.49 12.68
CA GLU A 214 7.92 14.01 11.31
C GLU A 214 6.64 13.77 10.50
N ARG A 215 5.92 12.67 10.78
CA ARG A 215 4.65 12.35 10.12
C ARG A 215 3.53 13.26 10.62
N LEU A 216 3.45 13.46 11.94
CA LEU A 216 2.53 14.41 12.56
C LEU A 216 2.80 15.83 12.03
N ALA A 217 4.05 16.30 12.08
CA ALA A 217 4.42 17.63 11.61
C ALA A 217 4.07 17.85 10.13
N ARG A 218 4.31 16.85 9.26
CA ARG A 218 3.98 16.93 7.83
C ARG A 218 2.47 17.06 7.58
N ALA A 219 1.65 16.28 8.28
CA ALA A 219 0.20 16.37 8.15
C ALA A 219 -0.33 17.70 8.72
N ALA A 220 0.17 18.11 9.89
CA ALA A 220 -0.21 19.38 10.53
C ALA A 220 0.11 20.60 9.65
N ALA A 221 1.25 20.59 8.94
CA ALA A 221 1.63 21.64 7.98
C ALA A 221 0.63 21.80 6.82
N ARG A 222 -0.23 20.80 6.57
CA ARG A 222 -1.33 20.84 5.59
C ARG A 222 -2.70 21.13 6.23
N GLY A 223 -2.74 21.48 7.51
CA GLY A 223 -3.98 21.80 8.22
C GLY A 223 -4.74 20.59 8.76
N VAL A 224 -4.12 19.41 8.82
CA VAL A 224 -4.70 18.24 9.52
C VAL A 224 -4.61 18.45 11.03
N HIS A 225 -5.69 18.16 11.76
CA HIS A 225 -5.64 18.17 13.22
C HIS A 225 -4.93 16.90 13.72
N THR A 226 -3.68 17.02 14.16
CA THR A 226 -2.89 15.85 14.54
C THR A 226 -2.96 15.55 16.03
N LEU A 227 -3.14 14.28 16.37
CA LEU A 227 -3.06 13.76 17.73
C LEU A 227 -1.87 12.80 17.83
N ASP A 228 -1.00 13.05 18.79
CA ASP A 228 0.12 12.15 19.09
C ASP A 228 -0.36 11.01 20.00
N LEU A 229 -0.27 9.78 19.51
CA LEU A 229 -0.67 8.59 20.27
C LEU A 229 0.12 8.44 21.59
N ARG A 230 1.35 8.97 21.66
CA ARG A 230 2.20 8.90 22.86
C ARG A 230 1.68 9.76 24.00
N ASP A 231 0.97 10.84 23.69
CA ASP A 231 0.37 11.72 24.70
C ASP A 231 -0.96 11.19 25.22
N HIS A 232 -1.54 10.20 24.53
CA HIS A 232 -2.90 9.72 24.74
C HIS A 232 -2.99 8.24 25.14
N HIS A 233 -2.25 7.86 26.19
CA HIS A 233 -2.17 6.48 26.69
C HIS A 233 -3.50 6.00 27.31
N GLY A 234 -4.41 5.54 26.44
CA GLY A 234 -5.70 4.94 26.83
C GLY A 234 -6.89 5.90 26.82
N ASP A 235 -6.68 7.19 26.52
CA ASP A 235 -7.72 8.23 26.43
C ASP A 235 -7.85 8.83 25.02
N LEU A 236 -7.14 8.30 24.02
CA LEU A 236 -7.21 8.81 22.64
C LEU A 236 -8.66 8.88 22.10
N ALA A 237 -9.50 7.93 22.49
CA ALA A 237 -10.90 7.95 22.10
C ALA A 237 -11.66 9.11 22.75
N ASP A 238 -11.29 9.52 23.97
CA ASP A 238 -11.82 10.72 24.60
C ASP A 238 -11.32 11.99 23.92
N ALA A 239 -10.04 12.05 23.53
CA ALA A 239 -9.49 13.16 22.75
C ALA A 239 -10.23 13.33 21.40
N VAL A 240 -10.48 12.23 20.68
CA VAL A 240 -11.28 12.26 19.45
C VAL A 240 -12.74 12.68 19.75
N ARG A 241 -13.34 12.17 20.84
CA ARG A 241 -14.69 12.56 21.26
C ARG A 241 -14.78 14.06 21.58
N GLU A 242 -13.79 14.63 22.25
CA GLU A 242 -13.74 16.06 22.60
C GLU A 242 -13.86 16.94 21.35
N VAL A 243 -13.12 16.62 20.29
CA VAL A 243 -13.14 17.37 19.03
C VAL A 243 -14.27 16.95 18.06
N THR A 244 -15.15 16.02 18.48
CA THR A 244 -16.29 15.51 17.68
C THR A 244 -17.63 15.60 18.41
N ASN A 245 -17.76 16.53 19.36
CA ASN A 245 -18.98 16.76 20.15
C ASN A 245 -19.44 15.52 20.95
N GLY A 246 -18.48 14.77 21.50
CA GLY A 246 -18.71 13.59 22.33
C GLY A 246 -19.09 12.32 21.55
N ARG A 247 -19.15 12.36 20.21
CA ARG A 247 -19.69 11.25 19.40
C ARG A 247 -18.64 10.25 18.94
N GLY A 248 -17.40 10.70 18.70
CA GLY A 248 -16.42 9.99 17.88
C GLY A 248 -16.48 10.43 16.42
N ALA A 249 -15.48 10.01 15.63
CA ALA A 249 -15.39 10.37 14.21
C ALA A 249 -16.52 9.71 13.40
N ASP A 250 -17.04 10.40 12.38
CA ASP A 250 -18.06 9.85 11.48
C ASP A 250 -17.53 8.65 10.69
N SER A 251 -16.27 8.77 10.26
CA SER A 251 -15.55 7.72 9.57
C SER A 251 -14.11 7.63 10.06
N VAL A 252 -13.53 6.44 9.98
CA VAL A 252 -12.14 6.18 10.34
C VAL A 252 -11.45 5.43 9.21
N ILE A 253 -10.23 5.82 8.86
CA ILE A 253 -9.33 5.04 8.01
C ILE A 253 -8.24 4.42 8.89
N ASP A 254 -8.08 3.11 8.81
CA ASP A 254 -6.89 2.41 9.32
C ASP A 254 -5.88 2.27 8.18
N ALA A 255 -4.80 3.04 8.26
CA ALA A 255 -3.67 3.01 7.34
C ALA A 255 -2.40 2.43 7.99
N VAL A 256 -2.55 1.60 9.04
CA VAL A 256 -1.45 0.93 9.75
C VAL A 256 -1.42 -0.57 9.45
N GLY A 257 -2.52 -1.28 9.68
CA GLY A 257 -2.56 -2.74 9.52
C GLY A 257 -1.80 -3.52 10.59
N MET A 258 -1.25 -4.68 10.21
CA MET A 258 -0.70 -5.72 11.09
C MET A 258 0.55 -5.34 11.92
N GLU A 259 1.16 -4.19 11.66
CA GLU A 259 2.34 -3.67 12.37
C GLU A 259 2.03 -2.62 13.45
N ALA A 260 0.78 -2.56 13.92
CA ALA A 260 0.40 -1.67 14.99
C ALA A 260 1.34 -1.79 16.22
N HIS A 261 1.78 -0.65 16.74
CA HIS A 261 2.63 -0.61 17.92
C HIS A 261 1.73 -0.77 19.16
N GLY A 262 2.08 -1.65 20.11
CA GLY A 262 1.33 -1.75 21.38
C GLY A 262 0.99 -3.13 21.92
N ALA A 263 1.33 -4.24 21.24
CA ALA A 263 1.04 -5.60 21.75
C ALA A 263 2.31 -6.43 22.04
N PRO A 264 2.91 -6.35 23.25
CA PRO A 264 4.14 -7.07 23.60
C PRO A 264 4.03 -8.58 23.42
N VAL A 265 2.87 -9.17 23.75
CA VAL A 265 2.65 -10.63 23.68
C VAL A 265 2.52 -11.11 22.24
N ALA A 266 1.75 -10.42 21.40
CA ALA A 266 1.65 -10.74 19.97
C ALA A 266 3.01 -10.56 19.27
N SER A 267 3.79 -9.54 19.66
CA SER A 267 5.15 -9.35 19.15
C SER A 267 6.10 -10.49 19.52
N LEU A 268 5.95 -11.08 20.71
CA LEU A 268 6.75 -12.22 21.16
C LEU A 268 6.36 -13.50 20.41
N ALA A 269 5.07 -13.73 20.22
CA ALA A 269 4.56 -14.88 19.47
C ALA A 269 4.99 -14.83 17.99
N GLN A 270 4.85 -13.66 17.33
CA GLN A 270 5.32 -13.44 15.96
C GLN A 270 6.83 -13.65 15.84
N ARG A 271 7.62 -13.16 16.81
CA ARG A 271 9.07 -13.39 16.85
C ARG A 271 9.42 -14.87 17.01
N ALA A 272 8.72 -15.59 17.89
CA ALA A 272 8.97 -17.01 18.12
C ALA A 272 8.64 -17.86 16.88
N VAL A 273 7.55 -17.54 16.16
CA VAL A 273 7.20 -18.20 14.89
C VAL A 273 8.27 -17.96 13.82
N GLY A 274 8.82 -16.74 13.76
CA GLY A 274 9.90 -16.40 12.83
C GLY A 274 11.27 -17.06 13.13
N LEU A 275 11.42 -17.77 14.26
CA LEU A 275 12.63 -18.57 14.56
C LEU A 275 12.49 -20.03 14.10
N LEU A 276 11.31 -20.45 13.67
CA LEU A 276 11.08 -21.80 13.15
C LEU A 276 11.59 -21.90 11.70
N PRO A 277 11.87 -23.12 11.20
CA PRO A 277 12.11 -23.34 9.78
C PRO A 277 10.92 -22.82 8.95
N ASP A 278 11.18 -22.20 7.79
CA ASP A 278 10.15 -21.50 6.99
C ASP A 278 8.91 -22.35 6.71
N SER A 279 9.11 -23.63 6.36
CA SER A 279 8.00 -24.56 6.10
C SER A 279 7.09 -24.81 7.32
N ALA A 280 7.62 -24.69 8.54
CA ALA A 280 6.87 -24.80 9.78
C ALA A 280 6.23 -23.47 10.16
N ALA A 281 6.97 -22.36 10.04
CA ALA A 281 6.47 -21.00 10.26
C ALA A 281 5.25 -20.70 9.36
N GLU A 282 5.37 -21.00 8.06
CA GLU A 282 4.30 -20.85 7.06
C GLU A 282 3.02 -21.61 7.46
N LYS A 283 3.14 -22.87 7.89
CA LYS A 283 1.98 -23.69 8.30
C LYS A 283 1.28 -23.11 9.52
N ILE A 284 2.04 -22.57 10.47
CA ILE A 284 1.49 -21.95 11.67
C ILE A 284 0.80 -20.63 11.30
N MET A 285 1.46 -19.76 10.54
CA MET A 285 0.88 -18.48 10.12
C MET A 285 -0.44 -18.66 9.36
N ARG A 286 -0.54 -19.67 8.49
CA ARG A 286 -1.78 -19.98 7.75
C ARG A 286 -2.95 -20.44 8.63
N ARG A 287 -2.69 -21.06 9.78
CA ARG A 287 -3.73 -21.68 10.63
C ARG A 287 -4.04 -20.90 11.90
N ALA A 288 -3.04 -20.21 12.43
CA ALA A 288 -3.05 -19.57 13.74
C ALA A 288 -2.32 -18.22 13.73
N GLY A 289 -2.12 -17.62 12.55
CA GLY A 289 -1.61 -16.26 12.44
C GLY A 289 -2.55 -15.28 13.16
N VAL A 290 -1.97 -14.46 14.03
CA VAL A 290 -2.66 -13.39 14.74
C VAL A 290 -1.91 -12.09 14.50
N ASP A 291 -2.63 -11.07 14.05
CA ASP A 291 -2.11 -9.74 13.79
C ASP A 291 -2.08 -8.88 15.05
N ARG A 292 -1.39 -7.74 14.94
CA ARG A 292 -1.50 -6.69 15.96
C ARG A 292 -2.73 -5.86 15.67
N LEU A 293 -3.82 -6.19 16.36
CA LEU A 293 -5.15 -5.58 16.14
C LEU A 293 -5.35 -4.21 16.78
N GLU A 294 -4.31 -3.59 17.34
CA GLU A 294 -4.46 -2.34 18.12
C GLU A 294 -5.01 -1.18 17.26
N ALA A 295 -4.57 -1.05 16.01
CA ALA A 295 -5.09 -0.03 15.10
C ALA A 295 -6.59 -0.25 14.78
N LEU A 296 -6.98 -1.50 14.48
CA LEU A 296 -8.39 -1.86 14.25
C LEU A 296 -9.25 -1.63 15.50
N ARG A 297 -8.77 -2.04 16.67
CA ARG A 297 -9.49 -1.84 17.95
C ARG A 297 -9.67 -0.36 18.23
N LEU A 298 -8.62 0.44 18.02
CA LEU A 298 -8.69 1.88 18.14
C LEU A 298 -9.69 2.48 17.14
N ALA A 299 -9.68 2.03 15.88
CA ALA A 299 -10.67 2.46 14.89
C ALA A 299 -12.11 2.17 15.33
N ILE A 300 -12.34 0.97 15.88
CA ILE A 300 -13.64 0.55 16.42
C ILE A 300 -14.04 1.39 17.63
N ASP A 301 -13.09 1.82 18.46
CA ASP A 301 -13.39 2.66 19.62
C ASP A 301 -13.74 4.10 19.22
N ILE A 302 -12.90 4.74 18.39
CA ILE A 302 -13.01 6.16 18.04
C ILE A 302 -14.11 6.47 17.02
N VAL A 303 -14.54 5.50 16.21
CA VAL A 303 -15.66 5.70 15.28
C VAL A 303 -16.96 5.89 16.05
N ARG A 304 -17.83 6.80 15.62
CA ARG A 304 -19.15 6.94 16.26
C ARG A 304 -20.05 5.73 16.01
N ARG A 305 -21.12 5.63 16.78
CA ARG A 305 -22.24 4.71 16.47
C ARG A 305 -22.81 5.02 15.08
N GLY A 306 -23.02 4.00 14.27
CA GLY A 306 -23.47 4.07 12.87
C GLY A 306 -22.43 4.65 11.91
N GLY A 307 -21.15 4.70 12.30
CA GLY A 307 -20.07 5.20 11.46
C GLY A 307 -19.42 4.12 10.59
N THR A 308 -18.44 4.53 9.81
CA THR A 308 -17.77 3.67 8.82
C THR A 308 -16.28 3.55 9.12
N ILE A 309 -15.75 2.34 9.04
CA ILE A 309 -14.31 2.07 9.08
C ILE A 309 -13.87 1.62 7.70
N SER A 310 -12.90 2.32 7.13
CA SER A 310 -12.17 1.88 5.95
C SER A 310 -10.83 1.28 6.38
N LEU A 311 -10.62 0.00 6.07
CA LEU A 311 -9.35 -0.68 6.34
C LEU A 311 -8.54 -0.75 5.05
N VAL A 312 -7.49 0.05 4.98
CA VAL A 312 -6.52 0.03 3.88
C VAL A 312 -5.18 -0.57 4.31
N GLY A 313 -4.90 -0.59 5.61
CA GLY A 313 -3.79 -1.35 6.20
C GLY A 313 -3.94 -2.85 5.96
N VAL A 314 -2.81 -3.55 5.78
CA VAL A 314 -2.78 -4.98 5.49
C VAL A 314 -3.02 -5.79 6.77
N TYR A 315 -3.96 -6.73 6.70
CA TYR A 315 -4.20 -7.78 7.70
C TYR A 315 -4.05 -9.15 7.03
N GLY A 316 -3.41 -10.09 7.72
CA GLY A 316 -3.15 -11.45 7.26
C GLY A 316 -3.42 -12.53 8.32
N GLY A 317 -3.85 -12.14 9.52
CA GLY A 317 -4.16 -13.02 10.63
C GLY A 317 -5.46 -13.80 10.42
N MET A 318 -5.34 -15.10 10.16
CA MET A 318 -6.51 -15.98 9.96
C MET A 318 -7.31 -16.26 11.24
N ALA A 319 -6.72 -16.01 12.42
CA ALA A 319 -7.32 -16.30 13.73
C ALA A 319 -7.57 -15.03 14.58
N ASP A 320 -7.71 -13.88 13.92
CA ASP A 320 -7.85 -12.59 14.59
C ASP A 320 -9.16 -12.48 15.40
N PRO A 321 -9.11 -12.21 16.72
CA PRO A 321 -10.31 -12.04 17.52
C PRO A 321 -10.98 -10.69 17.24
N LEU A 322 -12.14 -10.71 16.59
CA LEU A 322 -12.94 -9.53 16.31
C LEU A 322 -13.98 -9.25 17.41
N PRO A 323 -14.14 -7.99 17.87
CA PRO A 323 -15.11 -7.61 18.88
C PRO A 323 -16.53 -7.51 18.29
N MET A 324 -17.10 -8.64 17.88
CA MET A 324 -18.38 -8.70 17.16
C MET A 324 -19.54 -8.05 17.90
N LEU A 325 -19.59 -8.16 19.23
CA LEU A 325 -20.61 -7.49 20.04
C LEU A 325 -20.57 -5.97 19.83
N THR A 326 -19.38 -5.37 19.90
CA THR A 326 -19.20 -3.93 19.74
C THR A 326 -19.48 -3.48 18.31
N LEU A 327 -19.01 -4.22 17.32
CA LEU A 327 -19.28 -3.93 15.90
C LEU A 327 -20.79 -3.93 15.62
N PHE A 328 -21.50 -4.94 16.12
CA PHE A 328 -22.94 -5.07 15.98
C PHE A 328 -23.70 -3.98 16.73
N ASP A 329 -23.39 -3.76 18.02
CA ASP A 329 -24.06 -2.78 18.87
C ASP A 329 -23.86 -1.34 18.37
N LYS A 330 -22.66 -1.01 17.89
CA LYS A 330 -22.38 0.30 17.30
C LYS A 330 -22.89 0.41 15.86
N GLN A 331 -23.41 -0.66 15.25
CA GLN A 331 -23.84 -0.69 13.85
C GLN A 331 -22.74 -0.20 12.89
N ILE A 332 -21.51 -0.64 13.11
CA ILE A 332 -20.35 -0.19 12.33
C ILE A 332 -20.38 -0.82 10.94
N GLN A 333 -20.19 0.01 9.92
CA GLN A 333 -19.89 -0.45 8.56
C GLN A 333 -18.38 -0.60 8.41
N VAL A 334 -17.93 -1.74 7.89
CA VAL A 334 -16.50 -1.95 7.58
C VAL A 334 -16.34 -2.21 6.09
N ARG A 335 -15.46 -1.45 5.43
CA ARG A 335 -15.08 -1.61 4.02
C ARG A 335 -13.57 -1.80 3.96
N MET A 336 -13.10 -2.80 3.22
CA MET A 336 -11.70 -3.20 3.26
C MET A 336 -11.24 -3.85 1.96
N GLY A 337 -9.93 -4.03 1.83
CA GLY A 337 -9.32 -4.86 0.79
C GLY A 337 -8.17 -4.16 0.08
N GLN A 338 -7.45 -4.95 -0.72
CA GLN A 338 -6.44 -4.43 -1.64
C GLN A 338 -7.04 -3.35 -2.55
N ALA A 339 -6.25 -2.34 -2.87
CA ALA A 339 -6.71 -1.31 -3.79
C ALA A 339 -6.95 -1.89 -5.18
N ASN A 340 -8.05 -1.48 -5.80
CA ASN A 340 -8.35 -1.80 -7.18
C ASN A 340 -7.86 -0.66 -8.06
N VAL A 341 -6.55 -0.59 -8.31
CA VAL A 341 -5.88 0.59 -8.88
C VAL A 341 -6.61 1.17 -10.09
N HIS A 342 -6.85 0.34 -11.10
CA HIS A 342 -7.51 0.73 -12.35
C HIS A 342 -8.92 1.31 -12.17
N ARG A 343 -9.64 0.96 -11.09
CA ARG A 343 -10.98 1.50 -10.81
C ARG A 343 -10.95 3.02 -10.63
N TRP A 344 -9.85 3.55 -10.11
CA TRP A 344 -9.71 4.93 -9.66
C TRP A 344 -8.86 5.80 -10.60
N VAL A 345 -8.20 5.20 -11.59
CA VAL A 345 -7.40 5.94 -12.59
C VAL A 345 -8.20 7.04 -13.28
N PRO A 346 -9.46 6.83 -13.73
CA PRO A 346 -10.25 7.88 -14.37
C PRO A 346 -10.54 9.09 -13.46
N ASP A 347 -10.60 8.88 -12.14
CA ASP A 347 -10.82 9.94 -11.14
C ASP A 347 -9.51 10.66 -10.78
N LEU A 348 -8.39 9.92 -10.76
CA LEU A 348 -7.09 10.41 -10.32
C LEU A 348 -6.27 11.09 -11.42
N LEU A 349 -6.24 10.50 -12.62
CA LEU A 349 -5.41 11.01 -13.72
C LEU A 349 -5.73 12.48 -14.07
N PRO A 350 -7.00 12.94 -14.09
CA PRO A 350 -7.32 14.35 -14.30
C PRO A 350 -6.84 15.29 -13.20
N LEU A 351 -6.45 14.79 -12.02
CA LEU A 351 -5.91 15.60 -10.92
C LEU A 351 -4.40 15.78 -11.02
N LEU A 352 -3.71 15.00 -11.86
CA LEU A 352 -2.26 15.05 -12.04
C LEU A 352 -1.85 16.11 -13.07
N THR A 353 -2.40 17.31 -12.91
CA THR A 353 -2.13 18.52 -13.72
C THR A 353 -1.08 19.38 -13.06
N ASP A 354 -0.36 20.24 -13.80
CA ASP A 354 0.76 21.05 -13.26
C ASP A 354 0.48 21.76 -11.92
N ASP A 355 -0.77 22.16 -11.64
CA ASP A 355 -1.21 22.78 -10.37
C ASP A 355 -1.00 21.89 -9.12
N ASP A 356 -0.86 20.57 -9.31
CA ASP A 356 -0.61 19.57 -8.27
C ASP A 356 -1.53 19.67 -7.05
N PRO A 357 -2.86 19.56 -7.22
CA PRO A 357 -3.83 19.72 -6.13
C PRO A 357 -3.65 18.70 -4.99
N LEU A 358 -2.95 17.59 -5.23
CA LEU A 358 -2.66 16.54 -4.25
C LEU A 358 -1.22 16.63 -3.68
N GLY A 359 -0.39 17.52 -4.19
CA GLY A 359 0.99 17.71 -3.74
C GLY A 359 1.89 16.50 -3.99
N VAL A 360 1.70 15.78 -5.10
CA VAL A 360 2.45 14.56 -5.43
C VAL A 360 3.91 14.82 -5.75
N ASP A 361 4.26 15.99 -6.31
CA ASP A 361 5.65 16.30 -6.69
C ASP A 361 6.58 16.44 -5.47
N THR A 362 6.01 16.76 -4.31
CA THR A 362 6.72 16.88 -3.02
C THR A 362 6.42 15.71 -2.09
N PHE A 363 5.80 14.65 -2.63
CA PHE A 363 5.38 13.53 -1.83
C PHE A 363 6.56 12.63 -1.41
N ALA A 364 7.48 12.35 -2.33
CA ALA A 364 8.72 11.66 -2.04
C ALA A 364 9.60 12.51 -1.09
N THR A 365 9.95 11.95 0.06
CA THR A 365 10.91 12.57 0.99
C THR A 365 12.36 12.29 0.61
N HIS A 366 12.59 11.15 -0.06
CA HIS A 366 13.92 10.69 -0.43
C HIS A 366 13.89 10.14 -1.85
N LYS A 367 14.88 10.55 -2.65
CA LYS A 367 15.18 10.01 -3.98
C LYS A 367 16.56 9.39 -3.91
N ILE A 368 16.65 8.08 -4.08
CA ILE A 368 17.84 7.29 -3.78
C ILE A 368 18.17 6.42 -5.00
N ALA A 369 19.44 6.15 -5.28
CA ALA A 369 19.80 5.20 -6.33
C ALA A 369 19.36 3.78 -5.91
N LEU A 370 18.92 2.94 -6.86
CA LEU A 370 18.53 1.56 -6.53
C LEU A 370 19.66 0.79 -5.84
N ALA A 371 20.92 1.08 -6.17
CA ALA A 371 22.10 0.48 -5.54
C ALA A 371 22.12 0.64 -4.00
N ASP A 372 21.53 1.72 -3.48
CA ASP A 372 21.51 2.05 -2.04
C ASP A 372 20.18 1.64 -1.37
N ALA A 373 19.31 0.91 -2.08
CA ALA A 373 18.04 0.45 -1.54
C ALA A 373 18.14 -0.35 -0.23
N PRO A 374 19.15 -1.22 0.01
CA PRO A 374 19.29 -1.91 1.31
C PRO A 374 19.39 -0.96 2.51
N GLU A 375 20.12 0.16 2.37
CA GLU A 375 20.20 1.19 3.42
C GLU A 375 18.85 1.88 3.59
N ALA A 376 18.19 2.21 2.49
CA ALA A 376 16.87 2.85 2.51
C ALA A 376 15.79 2.00 3.18
N TYR A 377 15.80 0.67 2.97
CA TYR A 377 14.91 -0.27 3.67
C TYR A 377 15.12 -0.22 5.18
N GLY A 378 16.39 -0.24 5.62
CA GLY A 378 16.74 -0.12 7.04
C GLY A 378 16.29 1.22 7.64
N MET A 379 16.56 2.33 6.94
CA MET A 379 16.15 3.68 7.34
C MET A 379 14.62 3.77 7.45
N PHE A 380 13.89 3.26 6.45
CA PHE A 380 12.44 3.32 6.40
C PHE A 380 11.79 2.46 7.48
N GLN A 381 12.34 1.28 7.76
CA GLN A 381 11.91 0.40 8.84
C GLN A 381 12.08 1.05 10.22
N ARG A 382 13.22 1.70 10.46
CA ARG A 382 13.52 2.38 11.73
C ARG A 382 12.85 3.73 11.86
N LYS A 383 12.25 4.24 10.77
CA LYS A 383 11.61 5.56 10.67
C LYS A 383 12.60 6.69 10.98
N GLU A 384 13.84 6.53 10.53
CA GLU A 384 14.92 7.48 10.75
C GLU A 384 14.97 8.54 9.64
N ASN A 385 15.67 9.65 9.91
CA ASN A 385 16.00 10.70 8.94
C ASN A 385 14.77 11.31 8.23
N GLY A 386 13.59 11.28 8.86
CA GLY A 386 12.36 11.79 8.26
C GLY A 386 11.89 11.02 7.02
N ALA A 387 12.28 9.74 6.89
CA ALA A 387 11.84 8.88 5.79
C ALA A 387 10.34 8.59 5.88
N ILE A 388 9.57 9.19 4.97
CA ILE A 388 8.12 8.94 4.84
C ILE A 388 7.85 8.20 3.54
N LYS A 389 8.30 8.73 2.40
CA LYS A 389 8.22 8.04 1.10
C LYS A 389 9.59 8.06 0.43
N VAL A 390 10.07 6.89 0.03
CA VAL A 390 11.31 6.71 -0.73
C VAL A 390 10.96 6.31 -2.16
N VAL A 391 11.65 6.93 -3.11
CA VAL A 391 11.62 6.58 -4.53
C VAL A 391 13.03 6.22 -4.95
N PHE A 392 13.17 5.08 -5.63
CA PHE A 392 14.42 4.65 -6.21
C PHE A 392 14.51 5.06 -7.69
N THR A 393 15.71 5.46 -8.10
CA THR A 393 16.10 5.56 -9.51
C THR A 393 17.00 4.37 -9.84
N PRO A 394 16.52 3.42 -10.66
CA PRO A 394 17.27 2.23 -11.09
C PRO A 394 18.56 2.52 -11.85
#